data_AF-A0A3B1A9I5-F1
#
_entry.id   AF-A0A3B1A9I5-F1
#
_cell.length_a   1.000
_cell.length_b   1.000
_cell.length_c   1.000
_cell.angle_alpha   90.00
_cell.angle_beta   90.00
_cell.angle_gamma   90.00
#
_symmetry.space_group_name_H-M   'P 1'
#
loop_
_entity.id
_entity.type
_entity.pdbx_description
1 polymer ?
#
loop_
_entity_poly.entity_id
_entity_poly.type
_entity_poly.pdbx_seq_one_letter_code
_entity_poly.pdbx_strand_id
1 'polypeptide(L)'
;MQNVVDQTNLHLSAASPDARHFSAQADAGRAIVYLLLGKYTGEVAVQLWDGGLAVGDEGASCRLVFHHPGALRDLILHRNLVRLTEFY
;
A
#
# COMPACT_ATOMS: atom_id res chain seq x y z
N MET A 1 6.28 36.62 -41.87
CA MET A 1 6.30 37.04 -40.44
C MET A 1 5.77 35.87 -39.64
N GLN A 2 6.69 35.00 -39.21
CA GLN A 2 6.46 33.82 -38.41
C GLN A 2 6.76 34.19 -36.96
N ASN A 3 5.87 33.86 -36.03
CA ASN A 3 6.14 33.41 -34.64
C ASN A 3 5.03 33.89 -33.71
N VAL A 4 4.62 33.15 -32.70
CA VAL A 4 4.68 31.72 -32.35
C VAL A 4 3.65 31.67 -31.22
N VAL A 5 2.79 30.66 -31.24
CA VAL A 5 1.73 30.51 -30.24
C VAL A 5 2.40 30.26 -28.89
N ASP A 6 2.22 31.18 -27.95
CA ASP A 6 2.67 31.05 -26.56
C ASP A 6 1.74 30.05 -25.83
N GLN A 7 1.94 28.76 -26.12
CA GLN A 7 1.34 27.65 -25.38
C GLN A 7 2.28 27.24 -24.25
N THR A 8 2.45 28.11 -23.25
CA THR A 8 2.92 27.68 -21.93
C THR A 8 1.74 27.07 -21.17
N ASN A 9 1.29 25.90 -21.65
CA ASN A 9 0.39 25.05 -20.88
C ASN A 9 1.13 24.59 -19.63
N LEU A 10 0.65 25.08 -18.49
CA LEU A 10 0.93 24.64 -17.15
C LEU A 10 0.94 23.10 -17.11
N HIS A 11 2.14 22.54 -16.98
CA HIS A 11 2.36 21.13 -16.65
C HIS A 11 1.97 20.93 -15.17
N LEU A 12 0.68 21.04 -14.87
CA LEU A 12 0.13 20.59 -13.60
C LEU A 12 0.13 19.06 -13.68
N SER A 13 1.14 18.43 -13.07
CA SER A 13 1.18 17.00 -12.79
C SER A 13 -0.06 16.63 -11.98
N ALA A 14 -1.16 16.36 -12.67
CA ALA A 14 -2.28 15.65 -12.12
C ALA A 14 -1.79 14.23 -11.89
N ALA A 15 -1.23 13.96 -10.71
CA ALA A 15 -1.19 12.61 -10.18
C ALA A 15 -2.61 12.05 -10.36
N SER A 16 -2.73 11.00 -11.18
CA SER A 16 -4.02 10.40 -11.52
C SER A 16 -4.87 10.27 -10.25
N PRO A 17 -6.16 10.67 -10.25
CA PRO A 17 -7.00 10.59 -9.06
C PRO A 17 -6.95 9.20 -8.38
N ASP A 18 -6.73 8.15 -9.16
CA ASP A 18 -6.54 6.78 -8.67
C ASP A 18 -5.28 6.63 -7.80
N ALA A 19 -4.17 7.27 -8.15
CA ALA A 19 -2.91 7.18 -7.40
C ALA A 19 -3.03 7.79 -5.99
N ARG A 20 -3.81 8.86 -5.85
CA ARG A 20 -4.06 9.52 -4.55
C ARG A 20 -4.94 8.67 -3.63
N HIS A 21 -5.98 8.04 -4.17
CA HIS A 21 -6.81 7.13 -3.39
C HIS A 21 -6.05 5.88 -3.00
N PHE A 22 -5.20 5.38 -3.89
CA PHE A 22 -4.37 4.22 -3.66
C PHE A 22 -3.33 4.46 -2.54
N SER A 23 -2.67 5.62 -2.55
CA SER A 23 -1.71 5.99 -1.49
C SER A 23 -2.41 6.17 -0.13
N ALA A 24 -3.56 6.85 -0.09
CA ALA A 24 -4.31 7.05 1.15
C ALA A 24 -4.80 5.72 1.77
N GLN A 25 -5.23 4.77 0.92
CA GLN A 25 -5.60 3.42 1.38
C GLN A 25 -4.38 2.68 1.96
N ALA A 26 -3.24 2.74 1.27
CA ALA A 26 -2.01 2.09 1.74
C ALA A 26 -1.51 2.69 3.06
N ASP A 27 -1.59 4.01 3.23
CA ASP A 27 -1.23 4.69 4.49
C ASP A 27 -2.11 4.24 5.65
N ALA A 28 -3.43 4.12 5.43
CA ALA A 28 -4.34 3.55 6.43
C ALA A 28 -4.00 2.09 6.75
N GLY A 29 -3.72 1.28 5.72
CA GLY A 29 -3.27 -0.11 5.90
C GLY A 29 -1.99 -0.20 6.73
N ARG A 30 -1.02 0.67 6.46
CA ARG A 30 0.26 0.75 7.16
C ARG A 30 0.07 1.10 8.63
N ALA A 31 -0.78 2.08 8.93
CA ALA A 31 -1.11 2.45 10.31
C ALA A 31 -1.76 1.30 11.09
N ILE A 32 -2.67 0.54 10.46
CA ILE A 32 -3.30 -0.61 11.09
C ILE A 32 -2.28 -1.71 11.37
N VAL A 33 -1.45 -2.07 10.38
CA VAL A 33 -0.41 -3.10 10.55
C VAL A 33 0.57 -2.69 11.63
N TYR A 34 1.00 -1.42 11.66
CA TYR A 34 1.90 -0.91 12.70
C TYR A 34 1.26 -0.96 14.09
N LEU A 35 -0.04 -0.67 14.22
CA LEU A 35 -0.75 -0.79 15.50
C LEU A 35 -0.79 -2.24 15.99
N LEU A 36 -0.98 -3.20 15.09
CA LEU A 36 -1.08 -4.62 15.42
C LEU A 36 0.27 -5.27 15.70
N LEU A 37 1.29 -4.94 14.90
CA LEU A 37 2.57 -5.65 14.85
C LEU A 37 3.80 -4.79 15.18
N GLY A 38 3.66 -3.48 15.40
CA GLY A 38 4.80 -2.58 15.60
C GLY A 38 5.64 -2.87 16.86
N LYS A 39 5.12 -3.68 17.79
CA LYS A 39 5.86 -4.19 18.97
C LYS A 39 6.19 -5.68 18.89
N TYR A 40 5.84 -6.32 17.78
CA TYR A 40 6.16 -7.72 17.56
C TYR A 40 7.65 -7.84 17.21
N THR A 41 8.41 -8.60 18.00
CA THR A 41 9.87 -8.72 17.85
C THR A 41 10.31 -9.90 17.00
N GLY A 42 9.37 -10.64 16.40
CA GLY A 42 9.71 -11.74 15.50
C GLY A 42 10.15 -11.24 14.13
N GLU A 43 10.83 -12.11 13.38
CA GLU A 43 11.32 -11.84 12.03
C GLU A 43 10.20 -11.90 10.99
N VAL A 44 9.27 -10.94 11.06
CA VAL A 44 8.14 -10.82 10.14
C VAL A 44 8.18 -9.48 9.43
N ALA A 45 8.18 -9.52 8.10
CA ALA A 45 7.98 -8.39 7.21
C ALA A 45 6.55 -8.36 6.68
N VAL A 46 5.93 -7.19 6.64
CA VAL A 46 4.62 -6.99 6.01
C VAL A 46 4.72 -5.99 4.87
N GLN A 47 4.40 -6.43 3.65
CA GLN A 47 4.34 -5.58 2.46
C GLN A 47 2.88 -5.39 2.04
N LEU A 48 2.53 -4.16 1.65
CA LEU A 48 1.18 -3.81 1.20
C LEU A 48 1.09 -3.77 -0.32
N TRP A 49 -0.13 -3.60 -0.82
CA TRP A 49 -0.46 -3.62 -2.25
C TRP A 49 0.18 -2.48 -3.04
N ASP A 50 0.64 -1.42 -2.36
CA ASP A 50 1.46 -0.35 -2.95
C ASP A 50 2.93 -0.73 -3.13
N GLY A 51 3.30 -1.95 -2.76
CA GLY A 51 4.68 -2.44 -2.75
C GLY A 51 5.50 -1.92 -1.57
N GLY A 52 4.95 -1.03 -0.73
CA GLY A 52 5.63 -0.47 0.41
C GLY A 52 5.64 -1.42 1.60
N LEU A 53 6.76 -1.44 2.34
CA LEU A 53 6.87 -2.15 3.61
C LEU A 53 6.11 -1.38 4.71
N ALA A 54 5.35 -2.10 5.53
CA ALA A 54 4.59 -1.54 6.64
C ALA A 54 5.25 -1.77 8.00
N VAL A 55 5.80 -2.97 8.23
CA VAL A 55 6.54 -3.36 9.44
C VAL A 55 7.61 -4.39 9.03
N GLY A 56 8.69 -4.45 9.80
CA GLY A 56 9.76 -5.44 9.65
C GLY A 56 10.89 -4.94 8.75
N ASP A 57 11.72 -5.90 8.31
CA ASP A 57 12.87 -5.67 7.44
C ASP A 57 12.77 -6.55 6.20
N GLU A 58 13.35 -6.13 5.08
CA GLU A 58 13.31 -6.92 3.83
C GLU A 58 13.96 -8.30 3.96
N GLY A 59 14.93 -8.46 4.87
CA GLY A 59 15.61 -9.73 5.18
C GLY A 59 14.88 -10.64 6.18
N ALA A 60 13.68 -10.27 6.63
CA ALA A 60 12.90 -11.09 7.56
C ALA A 60 12.63 -12.50 7.00
N SER A 61 12.79 -13.52 7.85
CA SER A 61 12.61 -14.92 7.47
C SER A 61 11.16 -15.28 7.11
N CYS A 62 10.18 -14.52 7.60
CA CYS A 62 8.79 -14.60 7.18
C CYS A 62 8.32 -13.28 6.54
N ARG A 63 7.74 -13.36 5.34
CA ARG A 63 7.17 -12.21 4.65
C ARG A 63 5.69 -12.43 4.36
N LEU A 64 4.87 -11.52 4.84
CA LEU A 64 3.44 -11.44 4.56
C LEU A 64 3.19 -10.34 3.53
N VAL A 65 2.69 -10.70 2.35
CA VAL A 65 2.41 -9.75 1.27
C VAL A 65 0.91 -9.66 1.06
N PHE A 66 0.35 -8.45 1.14
CA PHE A 66 -1.03 -8.18 0.82
C PHE A 66 -1.13 -7.60 -0.59
N HIS A 67 -1.57 -8.41 -1.57
CA HIS A 67 -1.73 -7.95 -2.95
C HIS A 67 -2.96 -7.05 -3.16
N HIS A 68 -3.94 -7.07 -2.25
CA HIS A 68 -5.17 -6.30 -2.37
C HIS A 68 -5.64 -5.75 -1.00
N PRO A 69 -6.15 -4.51 -0.92
CA PRO A 69 -6.66 -3.93 0.33
C PRO A 69 -7.80 -4.75 0.97
N GLY A 70 -8.60 -5.42 0.12
CA GLY A 70 -9.67 -6.31 0.57
C GLY A 70 -9.19 -7.46 1.47
N ALA A 71 -8.00 -8.01 1.21
CA ALA A 71 -7.46 -9.11 2.01
C ALA A 71 -7.14 -8.68 3.44
N LEU A 72 -6.53 -7.50 3.62
CA LEU A 72 -6.29 -6.94 4.95
C LEU A 72 -7.61 -6.59 5.66
N ARG A 73 -8.56 -5.98 4.94
CA ARG A 73 -9.90 -5.68 5.46
C ARG A 73 -10.61 -6.93 5.96
N ASP A 74 -10.61 -7.99 5.17
CA ASP A 74 -11.28 -9.24 5.52
C ASP A 74 -10.61 -9.94 6.70
N LEU A 75 -9.28 -9.88 6.78
CA LEU A 75 -8.53 -10.38 7.94
C LEU A 75 -8.93 -9.64 9.22
N ILE A 76 -9.06 -8.31 9.19
CA ILE A 76 -9.42 -7.51 10.36
C ILE A 76 -10.88 -7.76 10.77
N LEU A 77 -11.81 -7.70 9.81
CA LEU A 77 -13.24 -7.75 10.08
C LEU A 77 -13.73 -9.16 10.43
N HIS A 78 -13.19 -10.18 9.76
CA HIS A 78 -13.65 -11.56 9.91
C HIS A 78 -12.68 -12.44 10.70
N ARG A 79 -11.48 -11.94 11.05
CA ARG A 79 -10.40 -12.72 11.69
C ARG A 79 -10.12 -14.06 11.00
N ASN A 80 -10.37 -14.10 9.69
CA ASN A 80 -10.36 -15.34 8.94
C ASN A 80 -9.05 -15.47 8.17
N LEU A 81 -8.10 -16.18 8.77
CA LEU A 81 -6.81 -16.52 8.16
C LEU A 81 -6.96 -17.41 6.92
N VAL A 82 -8.05 -18.17 6.78
CA VAL A 82 -8.30 -19.00 5.61
C VAL A 82 -8.52 -18.14 4.37
N ARG A 83 -9.22 -17.01 4.50
CA ARG A 83 -9.39 -16.09 3.36
C ARG A 83 -8.08 -15.49 2.85
N LEU A 84 -7.05 -15.39 3.70
CA LEU A 84 -5.74 -14.94 3.27
C LEU A 84 -5.12 -15.91 2.24
N THR A 85 -5.41 -17.19 2.36
CA THR A 85 -4.96 -18.23 1.42
C THR A 85 -5.72 -18.21 0.09
N GLU A 86 -6.88 -17.56 0.02
CA GLU A 86 -7.67 -17.40 -1.22
C GLU A 86 -7.15 -16.25 -2.10
N PHE A 87 -6.36 -15.33 -1.52
CA PHE A 87 -5.71 -14.21 -2.22
C PHE A 87 -4.24 -14.49 -2.58
N TYR A 88 -3.79 -15.73 -2.39
CA TYR A 88 -2.45 -16.22 -2.71
C TYR A 88 -2.49 -17.05 -4.00
#